data_AF-A0A433DLQ2-F1
#
_entry.id   AF-A0A433DLQ2-F1
#
_cell.length_a   1.000
_cell.length_b   1.000
_cell.length_c   1.000
_cell.angle_alpha   90.00
_cell.angle_beta   90.00
_cell.angle_gamma   90.00
#
_symmetry.space_group_name_H-M   'P 1'
#
loop_
_entity.id
_entity.type
_entity.pdbx_description
1 polymer ?
#
loop_
_entity_poly.entity_id
_entity_poly.type
_entity_poly.pdbx_seq_one_letter_code
_entity_poly.pdbx_strand_id
1 'polypeptide(L)'
;MAGFQQKTIEDFPVEILTAIFVLSTNHNLALASKRLHSSLAGAPTSVKVDWLLQRYHNDPVQAFHRGVYWRFFDMQVLAGLDQQYCRQQRWIVSEIKHTTSAQSSRASAGQSTSTDLNNSCIPYTSISIPSYIFALESANPEHYALIEELLVRGASPNTPLGYPIIKSAILGRLDIIKLLLKYGADPSARKNMALRVSAGRNNFEVVKLLFEHGVSADNETLRICVQKNLWEMANLLIKHGAAPDMLTLNQLQ
;
A
#
# COMPACT_ATOMS: atom_id res chain seq x y z
N MET A 1 -34.76 -14.05 38.91
CA MET A 1 -34.46 -12.63 38.58
C MET A 1 -33.68 -12.62 37.28
N ALA A 2 -34.35 -12.36 36.15
CA ALA A 2 -33.66 -12.20 34.88
C ALA A 2 -32.89 -10.88 34.94
N GLY A 3 -31.55 -10.94 34.95
CA GLY A 3 -30.72 -9.76 34.89
C GLY A 3 -31.03 -9.01 33.59
N PHE A 4 -31.45 -7.76 33.68
CA PHE A 4 -31.55 -6.89 32.52
C PHE A 4 -30.14 -6.76 31.93
N GLN A 5 -29.86 -7.48 30.84
CA GLN A 5 -28.66 -7.21 30.05
C GLN A 5 -28.82 -5.81 29.49
N GLN A 6 -27.95 -4.92 29.94
CA GLN A 6 -27.91 -3.54 29.50
C GLN A 6 -27.52 -3.56 28.01
N LYS A 7 -28.50 -3.35 27.13
CA LYS A 7 -28.26 -3.30 25.68
C LYS A 7 -27.36 -2.12 25.39
N THR A 8 -26.20 -2.41 24.84
CA THR A 8 -25.22 -1.41 24.42
C THR A 8 -25.42 -1.08 22.94
N ILE A 9 -24.81 0.02 22.48
CA ILE A 9 -24.84 0.40 21.06
C ILE A 9 -24.30 -0.72 20.16
N GLU A 10 -23.39 -1.56 20.69
CA GLU A 10 -22.82 -2.69 19.96
C GLU A 10 -23.84 -3.79 19.62
N ASP A 11 -24.96 -3.84 20.34
CA ASP A 11 -25.99 -4.87 20.18
C ASP A 11 -27.03 -4.50 19.11
N PHE A 12 -26.88 -3.34 18.46
CA PHE A 12 -27.77 -2.93 17.38
C PHE A 12 -27.54 -3.77 16.10
N PRO A 13 -28.59 -3.97 15.27
CA PRO A 13 -28.45 -4.54 13.94
C PRO A 13 -27.45 -3.76 13.07
N VAL A 14 -26.84 -4.47 12.12
CA VAL A 14 -25.81 -3.91 11.24
C VAL A 14 -26.33 -2.77 10.37
N GLU A 15 -27.60 -2.77 10.01
CA GLU A 15 -28.26 -1.70 9.24
C GLU A 15 -28.33 -0.40 10.06
N ILE A 16 -28.64 -0.51 11.35
CA ILE A 16 -28.68 0.65 12.25
C ILE A 16 -27.25 1.14 12.52
N LEU A 17 -26.31 0.24 12.75
CA LEU A 17 -24.91 0.59 12.97
C LEU A 17 -24.29 1.29 11.75
N THR A 18 -24.54 0.82 10.54
CA THR A 18 -24.04 1.44 9.30
C THR A 18 -24.60 2.84 9.09
N ALA A 19 -25.90 3.04 9.33
CA ALA A 19 -26.49 4.37 9.31
C ALA A 19 -25.89 5.29 10.38
N ILE A 20 -25.68 4.78 11.60
CA ILE A 20 -25.02 5.54 12.68
C ILE A 20 -23.60 5.93 12.27
N PHE A 21 -22.81 5.03 11.67
CA PHE A 21 -21.46 5.36 11.24
C PHE A 21 -21.44 6.53 10.26
N VAL A 22 -22.37 6.56 9.30
CA VAL A 22 -22.48 7.61 8.27
C VAL A 22 -23.17 8.89 8.79
N LEU A 23 -24.00 8.84 9.82
CA LEU A 23 -24.69 10.04 10.30
C LEU A 23 -24.09 10.60 11.58
N SER A 24 -23.15 9.89 12.20
CA SER A 24 -22.54 10.31 13.46
C SER A 24 -21.70 11.57 13.28
N THR A 25 -21.91 12.54 14.16
CA THR A 25 -21.04 13.72 14.28
C THR A 25 -19.66 13.33 14.83
N ASN A 26 -19.59 12.24 15.61
CA ASN A 26 -18.34 11.66 16.08
C ASN A 26 -17.84 10.56 15.14
N HIS A 27 -17.08 10.94 14.13
CA HIS A 27 -16.47 10.03 13.17
C HIS A 27 -15.47 9.02 13.79
N ASN A 28 -15.08 9.18 15.06
CA ASN A 28 -14.27 8.21 15.80
C ASN A 28 -15.12 7.15 16.52
N LEU A 29 -16.45 7.18 16.40
CA LEU A 29 -17.32 6.21 17.05
C LEU A 29 -16.99 4.76 16.67
N ALA A 30 -16.71 4.51 15.38
CA ALA A 30 -16.30 3.19 14.92
C ALA A 30 -14.96 2.71 15.51
N LEU A 31 -14.18 3.61 16.11
CA LEU A 31 -12.93 3.30 16.82
C LEU A 31 -13.10 3.11 18.33
N ALA A 32 -14.27 3.47 18.89
CA ALA A 32 -14.50 3.41 20.32
C ALA A 32 -14.51 1.97 20.87
N SER A 33 -14.81 0.98 20.02
CA SER A 33 -14.83 -0.43 20.39
C SER A 33 -14.34 -1.32 19.25
N LYS A 34 -13.70 -2.44 19.62
CA LYS A 34 -13.30 -3.49 18.68
C LYS A 34 -14.48 -4.06 17.90
N ARG A 35 -15.66 -4.18 18.54
CA ARG A 35 -16.86 -4.71 17.89
C ARG A 35 -17.41 -3.75 16.83
N LEU A 36 -17.49 -2.47 17.16
CA LEU A 36 -17.89 -1.43 16.20
C LEU A 36 -16.89 -1.34 15.04
N HIS A 37 -15.60 -1.46 15.33
CA HIS A 37 -14.57 -1.51 14.29
C HIS A 37 -14.74 -2.72 13.36
N SER A 38 -14.99 -3.91 13.91
CA SER A 38 -15.26 -5.10 13.09
C SER A 38 -16.55 -4.99 12.29
N SER A 39 -17.58 -4.33 12.85
CA SER A 39 -18.84 -4.06 12.15
C SER A 39 -18.63 -3.12 10.97
N LEU A 40 -17.84 -2.04 11.13
CA LEU A 40 -17.45 -1.15 10.02
C LEU A 40 -16.63 -1.90 8.96
N ALA A 41 -15.69 -2.75 9.37
CA ALA A 41 -14.87 -3.51 8.43
C ALA A 41 -15.70 -4.47 7.56
N GLY A 42 -16.78 -5.04 8.12
CA GLY A 42 -17.75 -5.89 7.42
C GLY A 42 -18.89 -5.13 6.72
N ALA A 43 -18.93 -3.80 6.82
CA ALA A 43 -19.99 -3.00 6.19
C ALA A 43 -19.89 -3.00 4.65
N PRO A 44 -20.96 -2.63 3.93
CA PRO A 44 -20.91 -2.46 2.48
C PRO A 44 -19.89 -1.40 2.04
N THR A 45 -19.33 -1.55 0.83
CA THR A 45 -18.33 -0.63 0.26
C THR A 45 -18.80 0.83 0.24
N SER A 46 -20.07 1.07 -0.10
CA SER A 46 -20.66 2.43 -0.09
C SER A 46 -20.54 3.10 1.29
N VAL A 47 -20.90 2.37 2.34
CA VAL A 47 -20.83 2.85 3.73
C VAL A 47 -19.40 3.17 4.13
N LYS A 48 -18.42 2.32 3.75
CA LYS A 48 -17.01 2.57 4.04
C LYS A 48 -16.50 3.85 3.35
N VAL A 49 -16.90 4.06 2.09
CA VAL A 49 -16.54 5.26 1.32
C VAL A 49 -17.16 6.51 1.93
N ASP A 50 -18.46 6.49 2.21
CA ASP A 50 -19.19 7.62 2.80
C ASP A 50 -18.63 7.98 4.18
N TRP A 51 -18.36 6.97 5.01
CA TRP A 51 -17.74 7.16 6.31
C TRP A 51 -16.33 7.78 6.22
N LEU A 52 -15.50 7.31 5.27
CA LEU A 52 -14.17 7.89 5.04
C LEU A 52 -14.28 9.35 4.60
N LEU A 53 -15.17 9.67 3.65
CA LEU A 53 -15.35 11.03 3.17
C LEU A 53 -15.78 11.98 4.30
N GLN A 54 -16.78 11.60 5.08
CA GLN A 54 -17.27 12.44 6.18
C GLN A 54 -16.23 12.67 7.26
N ARG A 55 -15.48 11.61 7.62
CA ARG A 55 -14.37 11.69 8.58
C ARG A 55 -13.31 12.71 8.19
N TYR A 56 -13.12 12.93 6.89
CA TYR A 56 -12.13 13.85 6.34
C TYR A 56 -12.78 15.05 5.61
N HIS A 57 -13.92 15.52 6.12
CA HIS A 57 -14.58 16.76 5.66
C HIS A 57 -14.97 16.77 4.18
N ASN A 58 -15.39 15.61 3.65
CA ASN A 58 -15.73 15.39 2.25
C ASN A 58 -14.58 15.66 1.26
N ASP A 59 -13.34 15.65 1.73
CA ASP A 59 -12.15 15.71 0.88
C ASP A 59 -11.74 14.27 0.45
N PRO A 60 -11.98 13.89 -0.81
CA PRO A 60 -11.64 12.56 -1.32
C PRO A 60 -10.12 12.30 -1.31
N VAL A 61 -9.29 13.34 -1.45
CA VAL A 61 -7.84 13.21 -1.48
C VAL A 61 -7.31 12.83 -0.10
N GLN A 62 -7.73 13.56 0.93
CA GLN A 62 -7.39 13.23 2.33
C GLN A 62 -8.00 11.89 2.76
N ALA A 63 -9.24 11.62 2.34
CA ALA A 63 -9.91 10.36 2.63
C ALA A 63 -9.17 9.16 2.05
N PHE A 64 -8.63 9.29 0.83
CA PHE A 64 -7.77 8.28 0.25
C PHE A 64 -6.45 8.17 1.01
N HIS A 65 -5.67 9.26 1.15
CA HIS A 65 -4.35 9.21 1.76
C HIS A 65 -4.33 8.59 3.15
N ARG A 66 -5.33 8.89 3.97
CA ARG A 66 -5.47 8.33 5.32
C ARG A 66 -6.25 7.01 5.31
N GLY A 67 -7.15 6.82 4.35
CA GLY A 67 -7.94 5.61 4.12
C GLY A 67 -7.09 4.39 3.79
N VAL A 68 -6.02 4.54 3.02
CA VAL A 68 -5.12 3.42 2.66
C VAL A 68 -4.44 2.80 3.89
N TYR A 69 -4.42 3.46 5.05
CA TYR A 69 -3.88 2.87 6.29
C TYR A 69 -4.86 1.93 7.02
N TRP A 70 -6.11 1.84 6.55
CA TRP A 70 -7.16 1.04 7.18
C TRP A 70 -7.17 -0.39 6.64
N ARG A 71 -7.32 -1.36 7.55
CA ARG A 71 -7.29 -2.78 7.20
C ARG A 71 -8.43 -3.24 6.28
N PHE A 72 -9.54 -2.50 6.23
CA PHE A 72 -10.67 -2.79 5.34
C PHE A 72 -10.54 -2.13 3.96
N PHE A 73 -9.47 -1.37 3.71
CA PHE A 73 -9.28 -0.66 2.46
C PHE A 73 -8.95 -1.63 1.32
N ASP A 74 -9.80 -1.67 0.30
CA ASP A 74 -9.71 -2.54 -0.86
C ASP A 74 -9.86 -1.74 -2.16
N MET A 75 -9.71 -2.41 -3.31
CA MET A 75 -9.87 -1.79 -4.63
C MET A 75 -11.27 -1.23 -4.87
N GLN A 76 -12.31 -1.78 -4.22
CA GLN A 76 -13.68 -1.30 -4.39
C GLN A 76 -13.89 0.02 -3.66
N VAL A 77 -13.35 0.17 -2.45
CA VAL A 77 -13.34 1.42 -1.70
C VAL A 77 -12.56 2.49 -2.46
N LEU A 78 -11.42 2.13 -3.05
CA LEU A 78 -10.64 3.03 -3.89
C LEU A 78 -11.45 3.53 -5.10
N ALA A 79 -12.07 2.61 -5.85
CA ALA A 79 -12.91 2.95 -6.99
C ALA A 79 -14.10 3.85 -6.59
N GLY A 80 -14.70 3.62 -5.42
CA GLY A 80 -15.75 4.48 -4.87
C GLY A 80 -15.25 5.90 -4.56
N LEU A 81 -14.05 6.04 -3.99
CA LEU A 81 -13.43 7.34 -3.75
C LEU A 81 -13.10 8.08 -5.06
N ASP A 82 -12.56 7.38 -6.06
CA ASP A 82 -12.29 7.97 -7.38
C ASP A 82 -13.57 8.44 -8.07
N GLN A 83 -14.67 7.70 -7.95
CA GLN A 83 -15.96 8.11 -8.48
C GLN A 83 -16.43 9.43 -7.85
N GLN A 84 -16.25 9.59 -6.54
CA GLN A 84 -16.61 10.81 -5.83
C GLN A 84 -15.68 11.97 -6.19
N TYR A 85 -14.38 11.71 -6.34
CA TYR A 85 -13.42 12.69 -6.84
C TYR A 85 -13.77 13.21 -8.23
N CYS A 86 -14.08 12.30 -9.17
CA CYS A 86 -14.55 12.65 -10.51
C CYS A 86 -15.82 13.53 -10.49
N ARG A 87 -16.77 13.22 -9.59
CA ARG A 87 -18.00 14.02 -9.44
C ARG A 87 -17.69 15.44 -8.96
N GLN A 88 -16.82 15.57 -7.96
CA GLN A 88 -16.40 16.88 -7.44
C GLN A 88 -15.69 17.70 -8.50
N GLN A 89 -14.75 17.12 -9.25
CA GLN A 89 -14.06 17.83 -10.33
C GLN A 89 -15.01 18.29 -11.44
N ARG A 90 -15.98 17.46 -11.85
CA ARG A 90 -16.99 17.85 -12.85
C ARG A 90 -17.87 18.99 -12.35
N TRP A 91 -18.25 18.97 -11.07
CA TRP A 91 -19.03 20.04 -10.46
C TRP A 91 -18.26 21.37 -10.50
N ILE A 92 -16.99 21.38 -10.06
CA ILE A 92 -16.11 22.56 -10.11
C ILE A 92 -16.01 23.12 -11.54
N VAL A 93 -15.77 22.26 -12.54
CA VAL A 93 -15.68 22.69 -13.94
C VAL A 93 -16.99 23.29 -14.44
N SER A 94 -18.14 22.73 -14.06
CA SER A 94 -19.44 23.26 -14.44
C SER A 94 -19.68 24.66 -13.84
N GLU A 95 -19.28 24.86 -12.58
CA GLU A 95 -19.43 26.13 -11.88
C GLU A 95 -18.53 27.23 -12.50
N ILE A 96 -17.29 26.89 -12.86
CA ILE A 96 -16.37 27.81 -13.57
C ILE A 96 -16.93 28.22 -14.94
N LYS A 97 -17.57 27.31 -15.69
CA LYS A 97 -18.21 27.63 -16.97
C LYS A 97 -19.40 28.59 -16.80
N HIS A 98 -20.20 28.41 -15.75
CA HIS A 98 -21.31 29.29 -15.44
C HIS A 98 -20.86 30.69 -14.97
N THR A 99 -19.77 30.81 -14.21
CA THR A 99 -19.24 32.12 -13.78
C THR A 99 -18.52 32.86 -14.90
N THR A 100 -17.78 32.15 -15.77
CA THR A 100 -17.05 32.77 -16.89
C THR A 100 -18.00 33.29 -17.98
N SER A 101 -19.11 32.60 -18.23
CA SER A 101 -20.16 33.09 -19.15
C SER A 101 -20.90 34.33 -18.64
N ALA A 102 -20.90 34.58 -17.32
CA ALA A 102 -21.42 35.81 -16.71
C ALA A 102 -20.38 36.96 -16.66
N GLN A 103 -19.08 36.67 -16.76
CA GLN A 103 -17.98 37.64 -16.64
C GLN A 103 -17.28 38.01 -17.98
N SER A 104 -17.83 37.59 -19.12
CA SER A 104 -17.29 37.83 -20.48
C SER A 104 -17.26 39.31 -20.94
N SER A 105 -17.21 40.29 -20.03
CA SER A 105 -16.95 41.69 -20.39
C SER A 105 -15.74 42.32 -19.70
N ARG A 106 -14.93 41.60 -18.91
CA ARG A 106 -13.69 42.20 -18.37
C ARG A 106 -12.53 41.20 -18.19
N ALA A 107 -11.53 41.42 -19.03
CA ALA A 107 -10.11 41.11 -18.88
C ALA A 107 -9.62 39.70 -19.24
N SER A 108 -8.76 39.73 -20.25
CA SER A 108 -7.85 38.72 -20.78
C SER A 108 -6.64 38.43 -19.88
N ALA A 109 -6.06 37.26 -20.15
CA ALA A 109 -4.64 36.90 -20.03
C ALA A 109 -4.11 36.52 -18.63
N GLY A 110 -3.90 35.21 -18.47
CA GLY A 110 -3.19 34.61 -17.35
C GLY A 110 -3.21 33.09 -17.41
N GLN A 111 -2.46 32.52 -18.36
CA GLN A 111 -1.98 31.14 -18.41
C GLN A 111 -2.82 30.07 -17.69
N SER A 112 -3.79 29.52 -18.43
CA SER A 112 -4.29 28.18 -18.18
C SER A 112 -3.17 27.17 -18.45
N THR A 113 -2.55 26.68 -17.38
CA THR A 113 -1.90 25.38 -17.42
C THR A 113 -2.97 24.36 -17.84
N SER A 114 -2.75 23.72 -18.99
CA SER A 114 -3.49 22.53 -19.39
C SER A 114 -3.15 21.41 -18.40
N THR A 115 -3.74 21.44 -17.21
CA THR A 115 -3.71 20.32 -16.28
C THR A 115 -4.58 19.23 -16.89
N ASP A 116 -3.97 18.09 -17.22
CA ASP A 116 -4.57 16.93 -17.86
C ASP A 116 -5.99 16.63 -17.33
N LEU A 117 -7.00 17.08 -18.08
CA LEU A 117 -8.44 16.93 -17.81
C LEU A 117 -8.92 15.47 -17.86
N ASN A 118 -7.98 14.51 -17.98
CA ASN A 118 -8.22 13.07 -18.07
C ASN A 118 -7.73 12.29 -16.84
N ASN A 119 -7.18 12.94 -15.81
CA ASN A 119 -6.86 12.23 -14.56
C ASN A 119 -8.11 12.03 -13.71
N SER A 120 -8.89 11.00 -14.06
CA SER A 120 -10.06 10.52 -13.32
C SER A 120 -9.74 9.90 -11.96
N CYS A 121 -8.47 9.85 -11.56
CA CYS A 121 -8.01 9.14 -10.37
C CYS A 121 -7.36 10.10 -9.37
N ILE A 122 -7.56 9.83 -8.08
CA ILE A 122 -6.93 10.60 -7.01
C ILE A 122 -5.41 10.36 -7.05
N PRO A 123 -4.57 11.42 -7.12
CA PRO A 123 -3.12 11.26 -7.13
C PRO A 123 -2.60 10.71 -5.79
N TYR A 124 -1.57 9.86 -5.83
CA TYR A 124 -0.91 9.29 -4.66
C TYR A 124 0.59 9.60 -4.64
N THR A 125 0.94 10.85 -4.91
CA THR A 125 2.34 11.25 -5.06
C THR A 125 3.03 11.31 -3.70
N SER A 126 4.22 10.71 -3.61
CA SER A 126 5.17 10.88 -2.50
C SER A 126 4.74 10.31 -1.13
N ILE A 127 3.74 9.43 -1.11
CA ILE A 127 3.28 8.77 0.12
C ILE A 127 3.80 7.33 0.15
N SER A 128 4.07 6.85 1.37
CA SER A 128 4.53 5.48 1.60
C SER A 128 3.37 4.50 1.48
N ILE A 129 3.61 3.41 0.76
CA ILE A 129 2.67 2.29 0.74
C ILE A 129 2.64 1.71 2.17
N PRO A 130 1.45 1.56 2.78
CA PRO A 130 1.37 1.10 4.15
C PRO A 130 2.00 -0.26 4.38
N SER A 131 2.86 -0.34 5.40
CA SER A 131 3.65 -1.53 5.71
C SER A 131 2.81 -2.79 5.93
N TYR A 132 1.57 -2.65 6.41
CA TYR A 132 0.69 -3.78 6.67
C TYR A 132 0.29 -4.52 5.40
N ILE A 133 0.22 -3.83 4.24
CA ILE A 133 -0.16 -4.44 2.95
C ILE A 133 0.86 -5.53 2.57
N PHE A 134 2.14 -5.27 2.82
CA PHE A 134 3.22 -6.25 2.60
C PHE A 134 3.35 -7.29 3.70
N ALA A 135 2.72 -7.08 4.87
CA ALA A 135 2.85 -7.96 6.03
C ALA A 135 1.84 -9.10 6.07
N LEU A 136 0.74 -9.01 5.31
CA LEU A 136 -0.26 -10.07 5.21
C LEU A 136 0.41 -11.33 4.64
N GLU A 137 0.05 -12.53 5.14
CA GLU A 137 0.65 -13.80 4.69
C GLU A 137 0.03 -14.32 3.38
N SER A 138 -1.26 -14.05 3.15
CA SER A 138 -1.94 -14.50 1.94
C SER A 138 -1.63 -13.62 0.73
N ALA A 139 -1.19 -14.26 -0.35
CA ALA A 139 -0.96 -13.64 -1.66
C ALA A 139 -2.32 -13.52 -2.37
N ASN A 140 -3.17 -12.59 -1.91
CA ASN A 140 -4.45 -12.35 -2.57
C ASN A 140 -4.21 -11.52 -3.84
N PRO A 141 -4.86 -11.83 -4.97
CA PRO A 141 -4.75 -11.05 -6.20
C PRO A 141 -5.21 -9.60 -6.01
N GLU A 142 -6.16 -9.37 -5.09
CA GLU A 142 -6.63 -8.03 -4.72
C GLU A 142 -5.54 -7.17 -4.10
N HIS A 143 -4.64 -7.75 -3.31
CA HIS A 143 -3.51 -7.01 -2.73
C HIS A 143 -2.49 -6.64 -3.81
N TYR A 144 -2.28 -7.54 -4.78
CA TYR A 144 -1.41 -7.25 -5.92
C TYR A 144 -1.96 -6.07 -6.72
N ALA A 145 -3.25 -6.12 -7.07
CA ALA A 145 -3.93 -5.05 -7.80
C ALA A 145 -3.87 -3.71 -7.06
N LEU A 146 -4.07 -3.72 -5.73
CA LEU A 146 -3.96 -2.51 -4.91
C LEU A 146 -2.53 -1.95 -4.89
N ILE A 147 -1.50 -2.80 -4.75
CA ILE A 147 -0.09 -2.34 -4.77
C ILE A 147 0.25 -1.75 -6.13
N GLU A 148 -0.16 -2.42 -7.21
CA GLU A 148 0.07 -1.93 -8.58
C GLU A 148 -0.59 -0.57 -8.79
N GLU A 149 -1.86 -0.43 -8.41
CA GLU A 149 -2.60 0.82 -8.55
C GLU A 149 -1.96 1.96 -7.74
N LEU A 150 -1.50 1.69 -6.52
CA LEU A 150 -0.78 2.68 -5.70
C LEU A 150 0.54 3.11 -6.37
N LEU A 151 1.30 2.17 -6.95
CA LEU A 151 2.54 2.46 -7.66
C LEU A 151 2.30 3.27 -8.94
N VAL A 152 1.26 2.94 -9.71
CA VAL A 152 0.84 3.72 -10.90
C VAL A 152 0.51 5.16 -10.53
N ARG A 153 -0.11 5.38 -9.36
CA ARG A 153 -0.46 6.72 -8.85
C ARG A 153 0.71 7.49 -8.24
N GLY A 154 1.93 6.93 -8.27
CA GLY A 154 3.15 7.60 -7.82
C GLY A 154 3.57 7.28 -6.38
N ALA A 155 3.09 6.17 -5.80
CA ALA A 155 3.63 5.68 -4.54
C ALA A 155 5.13 5.38 -4.66
N SER A 156 5.91 5.71 -3.63
CA SER A 156 7.33 5.37 -3.65
C SER A 156 7.54 3.89 -3.29
N PRO A 157 8.17 3.07 -4.15
CA PRO A 157 8.43 1.66 -3.87
C PRO A 157 9.51 1.45 -2.79
N ASN A 158 10.25 2.51 -2.47
CA ASN A 158 11.39 2.47 -1.56
C ASN A 158 11.05 2.97 -0.16
N THR A 159 9.84 3.43 0.14
CA THR A 159 9.52 3.98 1.46
C THR A 159 8.77 2.98 2.34
N PRO A 160 9.11 2.87 3.64
CA PRO A 160 10.32 3.41 4.27
C PRO A 160 11.57 2.54 4.02
N LEU A 161 12.65 3.14 3.49
CA LEU A 161 14.00 2.56 3.38
C LEU A 161 14.05 1.12 2.81
N GLY A 162 13.39 0.86 1.68
CA GLY A 162 13.32 -0.44 1.01
C GLY A 162 12.47 -1.49 1.73
N TYR A 163 11.65 -1.10 2.72
CA TYR A 163 10.78 -2.04 3.43
C TYR A 163 9.91 -2.91 2.49
N PRO A 164 9.27 -2.38 1.42
CA PRO A 164 8.45 -3.18 0.52
C PRO A 164 9.16 -4.38 -0.10
N ILE A 165 10.37 -4.16 -0.65
CA ILE A 165 11.14 -5.22 -1.30
C ILE A 165 11.73 -6.20 -0.27
N ILE A 166 12.20 -5.71 0.88
CA ILE A 166 12.73 -6.55 1.96
C ILE A 166 11.65 -7.47 2.51
N LYS A 167 10.45 -6.95 2.78
CA LYS A 167 9.34 -7.74 3.32
C LYS A 167 8.82 -8.75 2.30
N SER A 168 8.75 -8.37 1.03
CA SER A 168 8.39 -9.29 -0.05
C SER A 168 9.44 -10.40 -0.22
N ALA A 169 10.74 -10.09 -0.10
CA ALA A 169 11.82 -11.07 -0.13
C ALA A 169 11.80 -12.03 1.08
N ILE A 170 11.47 -11.52 2.27
CA ILE A 170 11.19 -12.35 3.45
C ILE A 170 10.10 -13.35 3.10
N LEU A 171 8.93 -12.88 2.65
CA LEU A 171 7.78 -13.75 2.37
C LEU A 171 7.93 -14.61 1.10
N GLY A 172 8.99 -14.44 0.31
CA GLY A 172 9.20 -15.17 -0.95
C GLY A 172 8.24 -14.77 -2.07
N ARG A 173 7.69 -13.55 -2.02
CA ARG A 173 6.65 -13.07 -2.95
C ARG A 173 7.24 -12.54 -4.24
N LEU A 174 7.62 -13.45 -5.12
CA LEU A 174 8.30 -13.14 -6.36
C LEU A 174 7.53 -12.15 -7.26
N ASP A 175 6.20 -12.28 -7.35
CA ASP A 175 5.37 -11.39 -8.18
C ASP A 175 5.38 -9.94 -7.68
N ILE A 176 5.33 -9.74 -6.36
CA ILE A 176 5.40 -8.41 -5.75
C ILE A 176 6.80 -7.82 -5.92
N ILE A 177 7.86 -8.64 -5.82
CA ILE A 177 9.24 -8.18 -6.04
C ILE A 177 9.43 -7.72 -7.48
N LYS A 178 8.95 -8.49 -8.47
CA LYS A 178 8.94 -8.10 -9.89
C LYS A 178 8.22 -6.78 -10.10
N LEU A 179 7.04 -6.63 -9.51
CA LEU A 179 6.26 -5.41 -9.58
C LEU A 179 7.03 -4.22 -8.99
N LEU A 180 7.54 -4.34 -7.77
CA LEU A 180 8.30 -3.28 -7.11
C LEU A 180 9.54 -2.86 -7.92
N LEU A 181 10.28 -3.81 -8.49
CA LEU A 181 11.46 -3.51 -9.31
C LEU A 181 11.11 -2.84 -10.63
N LYS A 182 10.00 -3.23 -11.26
CA LYS A 182 9.46 -2.55 -12.47
C LYS A 182 9.19 -1.06 -12.22
N TYR A 183 8.76 -0.71 -11.00
CA TYR A 183 8.49 0.69 -10.60
C TYR A 183 9.70 1.39 -9.95
N GLY A 184 10.91 0.82 -10.03
CA GLY A 184 12.14 1.48 -9.56
C GLY A 184 12.47 1.25 -8.09
N ALA A 185 12.04 0.13 -7.50
CA ALA A 185 12.55 -0.29 -6.20
C ALA A 185 14.06 -0.50 -6.24
N ASP A 186 14.77 -0.07 -5.20
CA ASP A 186 16.19 -0.33 -5.01
C ASP A 186 16.39 -1.70 -4.37
N PRO A 187 16.91 -2.71 -5.10
CA PRO A 187 17.13 -4.04 -4.56
C PRO A 187 18.31 -4.10 -3.57
N SER A 188 19.17 -3.07 -3.56
CA SER A 188 20.33 -2.97 -2.67
C SER A 188 20.02 -2.33 -1.31
N ALA A 189 18.76 -1.98 -1.08
CA ALA A 189 18.32 -1.28 0.12
C ALA A 189 18.76 -1.99 1.43
N ARG A 190 19.12 -1.16 2.42
CA ARG A 190 19.64 -1.58 3.74
C ARG A 190 20.80 -2.58 3.66
N LYS A 191 21.78 -2.32 2.79
CA LYS A 191 22.96 -3.17 2.58
C LYS A 191 22.55 -4.56 2.10
N ASN A 192 21.86 -4.63 0.96
CA ASN A 192 21.40 -5.86 0.32
C ASN A 192 20.58 -6.78 1.25
N MET A 193 19.75 -6.18 2.12
CA MET A 193 18.97 -6.95 3.10
C MET A 193 18.00 -7.93 2.41
N ALA A 194 17.42 -7.55 1.28
CA ALA A 194 16.56 -8.42 0.49
C ALA A 194 17.30 -9.68 0.02
N LEU A 195 18.54 -9.55 -0.44
CA LEU A 195 19.40 -10.67 -0.84
C LEU A 195 19.72 -11.55 0.38
N ARG A 196 20.16 -10.94 1.48
CA ARG A 196 20.55 -11.67 2.70
C ARG A 196 19.43 -12.55 3.23
N VAL A 197 18.21 -12.01 3.30
CA VAL A 197 17.08 -12.75 3.85
C VAL A 197 16.53 -13.80 2.87
N SER A 198 16.50 -13.51 1.57
CA SER A 198 16.08 -14.50 0.57
C SER A 198 17.06 -15.67 0.47
N ALA A 199 18.37 -15.40 0.47
CA ALA A 199 19.40 -16.42 0.48
C ALA A 199 19.37 -17.26 1.77
N GLY A 200 19.22 -16.63 2.94
CA GLY A 200 19.08 -17.33 4.22
C GLY A 200 17.77 -18.13 4.37
N ARG A 201 16.81 -17.96 3.47
CA ARG A 201 15.58 -18.78 3.34
C ARG A 201 15.66 -19.81 2.21
N ASN A 202 16.80 -19.91 1.54
CA ASN A 202 17.02 -20.77 0.37
C ASN A 202 16.09 -20.47 -0.83
N ASN A 203 15.64 -19.21 -0.97
CA ASN A 203 14.75 -18.81 -2.07
C ASN A 203 15.55 -18.47 -3.33
N PHE A 204 15.92 -19.49 -4.11
CA PHE A 204 16.73 -19.34 -5.33
C PHE A 204 16.12 -18.39 -6.35
N GLU A 205 14.81 -18.42 -6.54
CA GLU A 205 14.14 -17.61 -7.57
C GLU A 205 14.25 -16.12 -7.25
N VAL A 206 14.04 -15.74 -5.99
CA VAL A 206 14.20 -14.34 -5.54
C VAL A 206 15.66 -13.91 -5.64
N VAL A 207 16.61 -14.77 -5.26
CA VAL A 207 18.04 -14.47 -5.32
C VAL A 207 18.50 -14.24 -6.77
N LYS A 208 18.12 -15.12 -7.70
CA LYS A 208 18.43 -14.97 -9.14
C LYS A 208 17.87 -13.66 -9.68
N LEU A 209 16.63 -13.35 -9.35
CA LEU A 209 15.97 -12.12 -9.77
C LEU A 209 16.68 -10.87 -9.22
N LEU A 210 17.12 -10.89 -7.97
CA LEU A 210 17.90 -9.77 -7.40
C LEU A 210 19.25 -9.60 -8.13
N PHE A 211 19.91 -10.69 -8.52
CA PHE A 211 21.14 -10.63 -9.34
C PHE A 211 20.91 -10.04 -10.73
N GLU A 212 19.80 -10.39 -11.39
CA GLU A 212 19.42 -9.81 -12.69
C GLU A 212 19.24 -8.28 -12.61
N HIS A 213 18.85 -7.77 -11.43
CA HIS A 213 18.70 -6.35 -11.15
C HIS A 213 19.95 -5.68 -10.56
N GLY A 214 21.14 -6.30 -10.73
CA GLY A 214 22.44 -5.66 -10.44
C GLY A 214 22.86 -5.67 -8.97
N VAL A 215 22.24 -6.49 -8.13
CA VAL A 215 22.69 -6.67 -6.74
C VAL A 215 24.00 -7.44 -6.71
N SER A 216 25.03 -6.92 -6.05
CA SER A 216 26.26 -7.68 -5.80
C SER A 216 26.07 -8.70 -4.69
N ALA A 217 26.73 -9.85 -4.82
CA ALA A 217 26.79 -10.80 -3.72
C ALA A 217 27.65 -10.24 -2.57
N ASP A 218 27.19 -10.44 -1.33
CA ASP A 218 27.86 -9.96 -0.13
C ASP A 218 28.47 -11.12 0.66
N ASN A 219 29.66 -10.91 1.24
CA ASN A 219 30.32 -11.88 2.13
C ASN A 219 29.43 -12.23 3.35
N GLU A 220 28.68 -11.25 3.87
CA GLU A 220 27.73 -11.47 4.97
C GLU A 220 26.62 -12.45 4.58
N THR A 221 26.11 -12.34 3.35
CA THR A 221 25.09 -13.24 2.83
C THR A 221 25.64 -14.66 2.64
N LEU A 222 26.87 -14.77 2.13
CA LEU A 222 27.58 -16.05 2.01
C LEU A 222 27.76 -16.72 3.38
N ARG A 223 28.20 -15.97 4.39
CA ARG A 223 28.38 -16.46 5.77
C ARG A 223 27.09 -17.05 6.34
N ILE A 224 25.95 -16.38 6.14
CA ILE A 224 24.64 -16.86 6.62
C ILE A 224 24.23 -18.16 5.90
N CYS A 225 24.53 -18.29 4.61
CA CYS A 225 24.23 -19.52 3.86
C CYS A 225 25.07 -20.69 4.36
N VAL A 226 26.37 -20.48 4.61
CA VAL A 226 27.28 -21.51 5.14
C VAL A 226 26.87 -21.94 6.55
N GLN A 227 26.56 -20.99 7.45
CA GLN A 227 26.07 -21.30 8.80
C GLN A 227 24.78 -22.13 8.82
N LYS A 228 23.96 -22.00 7.78
CA LYS A 228 22.71 -22.77 7.61
C LYS A 228 22.86 -24.03 6.76
N ASN A 229 24.09 -24.40 6.37
CA ASN A 229 24.40 -25.52 5.48
C ASN A 229 23.70 -25.44 4.10
N LEU A 230 23.47 -24.23 3.58
CA LEU A 230 22.85 -23.99 2.27
C LEU A 230 23.92 -23.98 1.15
N TRP A 231 24.52 -25.14 0.89
CA TRP A 231 25.67 -25.27 -0.02
C TRP A 231 25.37 -24.85 -1.47
N GLU A 232 24.21 -25.23 -2.00
CA GLU A 232 23.82 -24.87 -3.36
C GLU A 232 23.64 -23.35 -3.53
N MET A 233 23.06 -22.69 -2.51
CA MET A 233 22.92 -21.23 -2.48
C MET A 233 24.28 -20.54 -2.33
N ALA A 234 25.16 -21.07 -1.48
CA ALA A 234 26.52 -20.57 -1.33
C ALA A 234 27.31 -20.66 -2.66
N ASN A 235 27.19 -21.78 -3.38
CA ASN A 235 27.79 -21.94 -4.70
C ASN A 235 27.27 -20.93 -5.72
N LEU A 236 25.97 -20.62 -5.67
CA LEU A 236 25.38 -19.57 -6.52
C LEU A 236 25.96 -18.20 -6.18
N LEU A 237 26.07 -17.86 -4.89
CA LEU A 237 26.64 -16.59 -4.44
C LEU A 237 28.11 -16.43 -4.87
N ILE A 238 28.91 -17.51 -4.78
CA ILE A 238 30.32 -17.52 -5.22
C ILE A 238 30.42 -17.29 -6.73
N LYS A 239 29.55 -17.93 -7.54
CA LYS A 239 29.49 -17.71 -9.00
C LYS A 239 29.17 -16.25 -9.35
N HIS A 240 28.41 -15.55 -8.52
CA HIS A 240 28.05 -14.14 -8.68
C HIS A 240 28.99 -13.17 -7.93
N GLY A 241 30.20 -13.62 -7.56
CA GLY A 241 31.27 -12.73 -7.09
C GLY A 241 31.42 -12.61 -5.57
N ALA A 242 30.73 -13.43 -4.76
CA ALA A 242 30.99 -13.45 -3.32
C ALA A 242 32.37 -14.06 -3.03
N ALA A 243 33.21 -13.34 -2.29
CA ALA A 243 34.50 -13.85 -1.85
C ALA A 243 34.34 -14.59 -0.50
N PRO A 244 34.80 -15.85 -0.38
CA PRO A 244 34.80 -16.54 0.91
C PRO A 244 35.89 -15.95 1.82
N ASP A 245 35.47 -15.35 2.93
CA ASP A 245 36.39 -14.91 3.99
C ASP A 245 37.01 -16.12 4.71
N MET A 246 38.17 -15.93 5.36
CA MET A 246 38.88 -16.98 6.12
C MET A 246 37.99 -17.73 7.13
N LEU A 247 37.02 -17.03 7.74
CA LEU A 247 36.02 -17.62 8.64
C LEU A 247 35.03 -18.53 7.92
N THR A 248 34.66 -18.21 6.68
CA THR A 248 33.76 -19.06 5.87
C THR A 248 34.50 -20.28 5.31
N LEU A 249 35.81 -20.16 5.03
CA LEU A 249 36.66 -21.26 4.59
C LEU A 249 36.85 -22.33 5.67
N ASN A 250 37.01 -21.92 6.94
CA ASN A 250 37.10 -22.87 8.07
C ASN A 250 35.79 -23.65 8.30
N GLN A 251 34.66 -23.16 7.81
CA GLN A 251 33.36 -23.84 7.88
C GLN A 251 33.06 -24.68 6.63
N LEU A 252 33.86 -24.56 5.57
CA LEU A 252 33.77 -25.33 4.32
C LEU A 252 34.62 -26.62 4.35
N GLN A 253 35.50 -26.78 5.35
CA GLN A 253 36.32 -27.97 5.60
C GLN A 253 35.57 -29.00 6.45
#